data_AF-A0A1D6E5Q1-F1
#
_entry.id   AF-A0A1D6E5Q1-F1
#
_cell.length_a   1.000
_cell.length_b   1.000
_cell.length_c   1.000
_cell.angle_alpha   90.00
_cell.angle_beta   90.00
_cell.angle_gamma   90.00
#
_symmetry.space_group_name_H-M   'P 1'
#
loop_
_entity.id
_entity.type
_entity.pdbx_description
1 polymer ?
#
loop_
_entity_poly.entity_id
_entity_poly.type
_entity_poly.pdbx_seq_one_letter_code
_entity_poly.pdbx_strand_id
1 'polypeptide(L)'
;MGCGASSHKDAGARRRRPGSVGDVVVFLPGLRVPRAVDFAQALGGCLARAIVERLSALRSRVVEMAMQESAAALKPRRKAAARHGSSTANLLQALEDYLPVLLGLAQQGSVLRHKVQFTWSNQEDNAELYVNSSAFQSQETAISDVWPTPCFSQGHTAMATPQEFLKCSCADKTTYFQCATESRRATVDVFLKAAGYLDCAIRHVLPKMPLELRRQLPVDLAEGNLKALSLQALGQGVDMQLGLAIDSPKATLAVKRRLACEMVKYWQQVQESIPELPVSDGWGKKHRLFVKWKSPNAFGTAKYLFDKIPRDASSKVRIKQDLYTQEKVIGAPPPLPDFALALTPEDYDLPPLDPLWNKEDTHH
;
A
#
# COMPACT_ATOMS: atom_id res chain seq x y z
N MET A 1 -13.75 11.38 -3.61
CA MET A 1 -13.40 10.27 -4.54
C MET A 1 -13.33 8.97 -3.73
N GLY A 2 -13.54 7.77 -4.26
CA GLY A 2 -13.83 7.35 -5.63
C GLY A 2 -13.20 5.96 -5.85
N CYS A 3 -13.96 4.89 -5.70
CA CYS A 3 -13.52 3.57 -6.14
C CYS A 3 -13.38 3.62 -7.67
N GLY A 4 -12.20 3.33 -8.21
CA GLY A 4 -12.05 3.10 -9.65
C GLY A 4 -12.84 1.87 -10.05
N ALA A 5 -14.02 2.05 -10.64
CA ALA A 5 -14.81 0.98 -11.21
C ALA A 5 -14.65 1.00 -12.73
N SER A 6 -14.02 -0.03 -13.30
CA SER A 6 -14.13 -0.36 -14.72
C SER A 6 -15.45 -1.09 -14.97
N SER A 7 -16.57 -0.38 -14.98
CA SER A 7 -17.86 -1.02 -15.26
C SER A 7 -17.95 -1.50 -16.72
N HIS A 8 -18.23 -2.79 -16.90
CA HIS A 8 -18.81 -3.35 -18.11
C HIS A 8 -20.33 -3.35 -17.94
N LYS A 9 -21.08 -2.80 -18.91
CA LYS A 9 -22.54 -2.90 -18.96
C LYS A 9 -22.95 -4.36 -19.19
N ASP A 10 -23.83 -4.87 -18.34
CA ASP A 10 -24.46 -6.17 -18.48
C ASP A 10 -25.44 -6.18 -19.66
N ALA A 11 -25.29 -7.18 -20.55
CA ALA A 11 -26.37 -7.66 -21.39
C ALA A 11 -26.23 -9.18 -21.53
N GLY A 12 -27.26 -9.91 -21.08
CA GLY A 12 -27.52 -11.28 -21.49
C GLY A 12 -26.98 -12.39 -20.58
N ALA A 13 -27.91 -13.06 -19.89
CA ALA A 13 -27.69 -14.27 -19.13
C ALA A 13 -27.02 -15.39 -19.97
N ARG A 14 -25.77 -15.75 -19.65
CA ARG A 14 -25.17 -17.05 -19.99
C ARG A 14 -24.36 -17.58 -18.81
N ARG A 15 -24.55 -18.88 -18.53
CA ARG A 15 -23.96 -19.68 -17.44
C ARG A 15 -22.51 -19.26 -17.12
N ARG A 16 -22.30 -18.75 -15.90
CA ARG A 16 -20.97 -18.38 -15.38
C ARG A 16 -20.05 -19.60 -15.33
N ARG A 17 -19.00 -19.60 -16.15
CA ARG A 17 -17.77 -20.38 -15.87
C ARG A 17 -17.08 -19.76 -14.64
N PRO A 18 -16.45 -20.54 -13.74
CA PRO A 18 -15.65 -19.99 -12.66
C PRO A 18 -14.30 -19.55 -13.24
N GLY A 19 -14.23 -18.34 -13.77
CA GLY A 19 -13.03 -17.84 -14.44
C GLY A 19 -13.08 -16.34 -14.60
N SER A 20 -12.53 -15.64 -13.60
CA SER A 20 -12.06 -14.25 -13.59
C SER A 20 -12.20 -13.77 -12.14
N VAL A 21 -11.07 -13.58 -11.45
CA VAL A 21 -11.06 -12.73 -10.26
C VAL A 21 -11.48 -11.35 -10.77
N GLY A 22 -12.64 -10.88 -10.33
CA GLY A 22 -13.18 -9.58 -10.74
C GLY A 22 -12.24 -8.42 -10.36
N ASP A 23 -12.59 -7.21 -10.81
CA ASP A 23 -11.81 -5.99 -10.59
C ASP A 23 -11.31 -5.87 -9.14
N VAL A 24 -9.99 -5.84 -8.98
CA VAL A 24 -9.36 -5.68 -7.67
C VAL A 24 -9.31 -4.19 -7.34
N VAL A 25 -10.18 -3.78 -6.42
CA VAL A 25 -10.21 -2.41 -5.91
C VAL A 25 -9.22 -2.29 -4.74
N VAL A 26 -8.39 -1.25 -4.79
CA VAL A 26 -7.43 -0.88 -3.73
C VAL A 26 -7.91 0.41 -3.09
N PHE A 27 -8.00 0.43 -1.76
CA PHE A 27 -8.16 1.69 -1.04
C PHE A 27 -6.81 2.40 -0.96
N LEU A 28 -6.75 3.62 -1.49
CA LEU A 28 -5.58 4.48 -1.46
C LEU A 28 -5.72 5.50 -0.34
N PRO A 29 -4.72 5.68 0.54
CA PRO A 29 -4.62 6.90 1.33
C PRO A 29 -4.54 8.12 0.39
N GLY A 30 -5.06 9.27 0.82
CA GLY A 30 -4.87 10.51 0.09
C GLY A 30 -3.40 10.88 0.04
N LEU A 31 -2.86 11.23 -1.14
CA LEU A 31 -1.47 11.66 -1.23
C LEU A 31 -1.30 13.00 -0.50
N ARG A 32 -0.41 13.03 0.49
CA ARG A 32 0.01 14.28 1.12
C ARG A 32 1.07 14.96 0.25
N VAL A 33 0.81 16.19 -0.11
CA VAL A 33 1.72 17.01 -0.92
C VAL A 33 2.46 17.97 0.03
N PRO A 34 3.80 17.99 0.05
CA PRO A 34 4.53 18.96 0.83
C PRO A 34 4.32 20.36 0.26
N ARG A 35 4.35 21.40 1.11
CA ARG A 35 4.43 22.79 0.64
C ARG A 35 5.86 23.26 0.55
N ALA A 36 6.13 24.25 -0.30
CA ALA A 36 7.42 24.93 -0.33
C ALA A 36 7.78 25.48 1.07
N VAL A 37 9.06 25.39 1.42
CA VAL A 37 9.61 25.91 2.68
C VAL A 37 10.83 26.74 2.31
N ASP A 38 10.92 27.94 2.87
CA ASP A 38 12.10 28.79 2.73
C ASP A 38 13.17 28.36 3.75
N PHE A 39 14.02 27.43 3.33
CA PHE A 39 15.13 26.97 4.15
C PHE A 39 16.26 28.00 4.26
N ALA A 40 16.40 28.91 3.30
CA ALA A 40 17.40 29.97 3.38
C ALA A 40 17.08 30.90 4.55
N GLN A 41 15.80 31.26 4.71
CA GLN A 41 15.34 32.05 5.85
C GLN A 41 15.47 31.27 7.18
N ALA A 42 15.05 30.00 7.20
CA ALA A 42 15.00 29.23 8.46
C ALA A 42 16.36 28.70 8.94
N LEU A 43 17.28 28.40 8.00
CA LEU A 43 18.54 27.71 8.28
C LEU A 43 19.80 28.45 7.78
N GLY A 44 19.67 29.58 7.09
CA GLY A 44 20.79 30.27 6.42
C GLY A 44 21.92 30.75 7.33
N GLY A 45 21.71 30.81 8.65
CA GLY A 45 22.75 31.12 9.66
C GLY A 45 23.16 29.93 10.53
N CYS A 46 22.60 28.74 10.29
CA CYS A 46 22.77 27.57 11.15
C CYS A 46 23.45 26.38 10.46
N LEU A 47 23.47 26.38 9.13
CA LEU A 47 24.00 25.29 8.31
C LEU A 47 24.82 25.84 7.15
N ALA A 48 25.74 25.02 6.64
CA ALA A 48 26.47 25.33 5.42
C ALA A 48 25.49 25.60 4.26
N ARG A 49 25.78 26.64 3.47
CA ARG A 49 24.97 27.05 2.31
C ARG A 49 24.67 25.90 1.35
N ALA A 50 25.63 25.00 1.15
CA ALA A 50 25.47 23.83 0.30
C ALA A 50 24.36 22.86 0.78
N ILE A 51 24.22 22.66 2.09
CA ILE A 51 23.17 21.80 2.67
C ILE A 51 21.79 22.46 2.48
N VAL A 52 21.70 23.77 2.74
CA VAL A 52 20.46 24.55 2.58
C VAL A 52 19.99 24.56 1.12
N GLU A 53 20.91 24.77 0.17
CA GLU A 53 20.63 24.74 -1.27
C GLU A 53 20.18 23.35 -1.73
N ARG A 54 20.87 22.29 -1.29
CA ARG A 54 20.50 20.90 -1.61
C ARG A 54 19.13 20.53 -1.05
N LEU A 55 18.85 20.87 0.21
CA LEU A 55 17.57 20.60 0.86
C LEU A 55 16.42 21.36 0.15
N SER A 56 16.65 22.61 -0.25
CA SER A 56 15.69 23.41 -1.02
C SER A 56 15.40 22.83 -2.40
N ALA A 57 16.44 22.39 -3.12
CA ALA A 57 16.32 21.77 -4.43
C ALA A 57 15.56 20.44 -4.37
N LEU A 58 15.93 19.56 -3.43
CA LEU A 58 15.29 18.26 -3.24
C LEU A 58 13.83 18.42 -2.81
N ARG A 59 13.53 19.33 -1.87
CA ARG A 59 12.14 19.60 -1.47
C ARG A 59 11.33 20.11 -2.65
N SER A 60 11.84 21.07 -3.42
CA SER A 60 11.15 21.59 -4.60
C SER A 60 10.82 20.48 -5.61
N ARG A 61 11.76 19.56 -5.86
CA ARG A 61 11.54 18.39 -6.72
C ARG A 61 10.45 17.47 -6.16
N VAL A 62 10.45 17.18 -4.86
CA VAL A 62 9.40 16.36 -4.23
C VAL A 62 8.03 17.04 -4.32
N VAL A 63 7.94 18.35 -4.09
CA VAL A 63 6.69 19.13 -4.21
C VAL A 63 6.15 19.03 -5.64
N GLU A 64 6.98 19.27 -6.65
CA GLU A 64 6.59 19.20 -8.06
C GLU A 64 6.09 17.81 -8.44
N MET A 65 6.84 16.76 -8.10
CA MET A 65 6.46 15.37 -8.42
C MET A 65 5.20 14.93 -7.67
N ALA A 66 5.05 15.30 -6.39
CA ALA A 66 3.85 14.99 -5.62
C ALA A 66 2.62 15.73 -6.15
N MET A 67 2.76 16.98 -6.57
CA MET A 67 1.69 17.72 -7.25
C MET A 67 1.30 17.04 -8.57
N GLN A 68 2.28 16.62 -9.36
CA GLN A 68 2.02 15.92 -10.63
C GLN A 68 1.27 14.60 -10.42
N GLU A 69 1.66 13.79 -9.42
CA GLU A 69 0.95 12.57 -9.04
C GLU A 69 -0.47 12.84 -8.53
N SER A 70 -0.64 13.85 -7.67
CA SER A 70 -1.96 14.23 -7.15
C SER A 70 -2.93 14.67 -8.27
N ALA A 71 -2.41 15.40 -9.27
CA ALA A 71 -3.19 15.84 -10.43
C ALA A 71 -3.53 14.68 -11.37
N ALA A 72 -2.63 13.69 -11.51
CA ALA A 72 -2.88 12.48 -12.29
C ALA A 72 -4.01 11.63 -11.66
N ALA A 73 -4.03 11.51 -10.33
CA ALA A 73 -5.08 10.79 -9.61
C ALA A 73 -6.49 11.39 -9.80
N LEU A 74 -6.60 12.70 -10.03
CA LEU A 74 -7.88 13.40 -10.26
C LEU A 74 -8.42 13.27 -11.70
N LYS A 75 -7.57 12.93 -12.68
CA LYS A 75 -7.96 12.84 -14.12
C LYS A 75 -7.41 11.57 -14.79
N PRO A 76 -7.98 10.38 -14.52
CA PRO A 76 -7.47 9.12 -15.06
C PRO A 76 -7.60 8.97 -16.59
N ARG A 77 -8.46 9.78 -17.24
CA ARG A 77 -9.04 9.44 -18.56
C ARG A 77 -8.25 9.91 -19.79
N ARG A 78 -7.09 10.54 -19.62
CA ARG A 78 -6.29 11.04 -20.75
C ARG A 78 -4.80 10.87 -20.46
N LYS A 79 -4.20 9.75 -20.91
CA LYS A 79 -2.86 9.78 -21.50
C LYS A 79 -2.63 8.55 -22.37
N ALA A 80 -2.48 8.85 -23.66
CA ALA A 80 -1.83 8.01 -24.65
C ALA A 80 -0.33 7.91 -24.33
N ALA A 81 0.26 6.81 -24.79
CA ALA A 81 1.68 6.51 -24.78
C ALA A 81 2.52 7.67 -25.37
N ALA A 82 3.08 8.52 -24.51
CA ALA A 82 4.27 9.32 -24.78
C ALA A 82 4.59 10.16 -23.53
N ARG A 83 5.48 9.65 -22.67
CA ARG A 83 6.50 10.41 -21.91
C ARG A 83 7.30 9.44 -21.05
N HIS A 84 8.61 9.66 -21.03
CA HIS A 84 9.62 8.87 -20.32
C HIS A 84 9.31 8.72 -18.82
N GLY A 85 9.40 7.48 -18.31
CA GLY A 85 9.31 7.14 -16.88
C GLY A 85 7.89 7.16 -16.29
N SER A 86 7.57 6.20 -15.43
CA SER A 86 6.35 6.28 -14.61
C SER A 86 6.49 7.48 -13.66
N SER A 87 5.55 8.42 -13.72
CA SER A 87 5.53 9.63 -12.89
C SER A 87 5.64 9.29 -11.38
N THR A 88 5.08 8.15 -10.99
CA THR A 88 5.18 7.57 -9.65
C THR A 88 6.60 7.12 -9.27
N ALA A 89 7.34 6.52 -10.21
CA ALA A 89 8.73 6.10 -9.98
C ALA A 89 9.66 7.31 -9.80
N ASN A 90 9.39 8.40 -10.53
CA ASN A 90 10.13 9.65 -10.37
C ASN A 90 9.90 10.27 -8.99
N LEU A 91 8.67 10.19 -8.45
CA LEU A 91 8.35 10.64 -7.10
C LEU A 91 9.07 9.79 -6.04
N LEU A 92 9.04 8.46 -6.16
CA LEU A 92 9.75 7.56 -5.25
C LEU A 92 11.26 7.86 -5.24
N GLN A 93 11.88 8.06 -6.42
CA GLN A 93 13.29 8.42 -6.48
C GLN A 93 13.59 9.78 -5.84
N ALA A 94 12.74 10.79 -6.09
CA ALA A 94 12.92 12.12 -5.49
C ALA A 94 12.83 12.07 -3.96
N LEU A 95 11.99 11.18 -3.43
CA LEU A 95 11.82 10.93 -2.02
C LEU A 95 13.02 10.20 -1.40
N GLU A 96 13.54 9.17 -2.08
CA GLU A 96 14.78 8.47 -1.70
C GLU A 96 15.98 9.44 -1.63
N ASP A 97 16.08 10.37 -2.57
CA ASP A 97 17.15 11.38 -2.58
C ASP A 97 16.99 12.42 -1.46
N TYR A 98 15.74 12.75 -1.08
CA TYR A 98 15.43 13.76 -0.06
C TYR A 98 15.62 13.25 1.37
N LEU A 99 15.29 11.98 1.63
CA LEU A 99 15.29 11.40 2.97
C LEU A 99 16.65 11.49 3.71
N PRO A 100 17.81 11.16 3.09
CA PRO A 100 19.13 11.31 3.71
C PRO A 100 19.44 12.71 4.24
N VAL A 101 18.98 13.75 3.52
CA VAL A 101 19.21 15.14 3.91
C VAL A 101 18.25 15.53 5.04
N LEU A 102 16.99 15.09 4.97
CA LEU A 102 16.00 15.31 6.02
C LEU A 102 16.38 14.62 7.34
N LEU A 103 16.94 13.41 7.27
CA LEU A 103 17.41 12.65 8.43
C LEU A 103 18.47 13.41 9.23
N GLY A 104 19.34 14.17 8.54
CA GLY A 104 20.33 15.04 9.20
C GLY A 104 19.71 16.15 10.03
N LEU A 105 18.64 16.78 9.52
CA LEU A 105 17.86 17.77 10.30
C LEU A 105 17.14 17.14 11.50
N ALA A 106 16.75 15.87 11.38
CA ALA A 106 16.03 15.12 12.39
C ALA A 106 16.94 14.35 13.37
N GLN A 107 18.26 14.57 13.38
CA GLN A 107 19.20 13.84 14.25
C GLN A 107 18.96 14.04 15.75
N GLN A 108 19.12 12.95 16.52
CA GLN A 108 19.55 12.93 17.93
C GLN A 108 19.92 14.27 18.59
N GLY A 109 19.02 14.99 19.28
CA GLY A 109 19.42 16.15 20.10
C GLY A 109 19.83 17.42 19.31
N SER A 110 19.67 17.43 17.99
CA SER A 110 19.94 18.63 17.18
C SER A 110 18.91 19.74 17.44
N VAL A 111 19.40 20.96 17.66
CA VAL A 111 18.57 22.17 17.82
C VAL A 111 17.80 22.48 16.52
N LEU A 112 18.28 21.98 15.38
CA LEU A 112 17.68 22.20 14.05
C LEU A 112 16.29 21.57 13.90
N ARG A 113 15.99 20.55 14.72
CA ARG A 113 14.72 19.81 14.70
C ARG A 113 13.49 20.70 14.79
N HIS A 114 13.60 21.82 15.50
CA HIS A 114 12.48 22.73 15.78
C HIS A 114 12.61 24.07 15.05
N LYS A 115 13.67 24.28 14.26
CA LYS A 115 13.90 25.55 13.54
C LYS A 115 13.08 25.68 12.27
N VAL A 116 12.62 24.55 11.72
CA VAL A 116 11.86 24.54 10.47
C VAL A 116 10.47 23.98 10.72
N GLN A 117 9.48 24.75 10.30
CA GLN A 117 8.09 24.33 10.24
C GLN A 117 7.81 23.71 8.88
N PHE A 118 7.30 22.48 8.87
CA PHE A 118 6.98 21.75 7.66
C PHE A 118 5.47 21.69 7.50
N THR A 119 4.95 22.19 6.38
CA THR A 119 3.51 22.16 6.11
C THR A 119 3.20 21.15 5.01
N TRP A 120 2.16 20.36 5.24
CA TRP A 120 1.65 19.37 4.31
C TRP A 120 0.18 19.65 4.01
N SER A 121 -0.22 19.43 2.77
CA SER A 121 -1.63 19.48 2.36
C SER A 121 -2.09 18.08 1.98
N ASN A 122 -3.20 17.64 2.58
CA ASN A 122 -3.85 16.39 2.21
C ASN A 122 -4.74 16.62 0.98
N GLN A 123 -4.65 15.74 -0.02
CA GLN A 123 -5.49 15.78 -1.22
C GLN A 123 -6.98 15.55 -0.91
N GLU A 124 -7.31 14.79 0.15
CA GLU A 124 -8.71 14.45 0.47
C GLU A 124 -9.44 15.50 1.30
N ASP A 125 -8.72 16.22 2.16
CA ASP A 125 -9.26 17.19 3.11
C ASP A 125 -8.57 18.55 2.93
N ASN A 126 -8.93 19.27 1.85
CA ASN A 126 -8.34 20.58 1.47
C ASN A 126 -8.40 21.66 2.57
N ALA A 127 -9.21 21.48 3.61
CA ALA A 127 -9.37 22.42 4.71
C ALA A 127 -8.35 22.21 5.85
N GLU A 128 -7.78 21.01 6.00
CA GLU A 128 -6.89 20.68 7.12
C GLU A 128 -5.43 20.74 6.66
N LEU A 129 -4.83 21.91 6.79
CA LEU A 129 -3.37 22.05 6.72
C LEU A 129 -2.78 21.33 7.92
N TYR A 130 -2.06 20.24 7.68
CA TYR A 130 -1.27 19.63 8.73
C TYR A 130 0.08 20.35 8.81
N VAL A 131 0.27 21.03 9.94
CA VAL A 131 1.46 21.83 10.20
C VAL A 131 2.33 21.06 11.19
N ASN A 132 3.45 20.56 10.70
CA ASN A 132 4.44 19.85 11.49
C ASN A 132 5.41 20.90 12.04
N SER A 133 5.51 20.98 13.36
CA SER A 133 6.42 21.93 14.03
C SER A 133 7.87 21.42 14.08
N SER A 134 8.16 20.22 13.58
CA SER A 134 9.51 19.64 13.62
C SER A 134 9.91 18.86 12.37
N ALA A 135 11.21 18.82 12.10
CA ALA A 135 11.82 17.98 11.08
C ALA A 135 11.53 16.48 11.28
N PHE A 136 11.37 16.08 12.55
CA PHE A 136 11.03 14.72 12.94
C PHE A 136 9.64 14.30 12.44
N GLN A 137 8.62 15.14 12.68
CA GLN A 137 7.28 14.89 12.14
C GLN A 137 7.27 14.93 10.61
N SER A 138 8.07 15.79 9.99
CA SER A 138 8.18 15.81 8.52
C SER A 138 8.77 14.51 7.96
N GLN A 139 9.68 13.86 8.70
CA GLN A 139 10.23 12.56 8.34
C GLN A 139 9.15 11.48 8.42
N GLU A 140 8.39 11.47 9.50
CA GLU A 140 7.28 10.55 9.67
C GLU A 140 6.27 10.67 8.52
N THR A 141 5.75 11.89 8.27
CA THR A 141 4.76 12.12 7.20
C THR A 141 5.27 11.68 5.82
N ALA A 142 6.56 11.88 5.53
CA ALA A 142 7.15 11.42 4.28
C ALA A 142 7.10 9.89 4.16
N ILE A 143 7.54 9.16 5.19
CA ILE A 143 7.66 7.70 5.16
C ILE A 143 6.30 7.00 5.28
N SER A 144 5.37 7.55 6.06
CA SER A 144 4.09 6.91 6.37
C SER A 144 3.00 7.17 5.31
N ASP A 145 2.96 8.37 4.71
CA ASP A 145 1.92 8.72 3.74
C ASP A 145 2.47 8.89 2.32
N VAL A 146 3.59 9.61 2.17
CA VAL A 146 4.05 10.04 0.84
C VAL A 146 4.76 8.92 0.09
N TRP A 147 5.41 7.97 0.77
CA TRP A 147 6.08 6.83 0.14
C TRP A 147 5.14 5.65 -0.19
N PRO A 148 4.20 5.26 0.70
CA PRO A 148 3.35 4.11 0.43
C PRO A 148 2.24 4.45 -0.57
N THR A 149 1.72 5.67 -0.56
CA THR A 149 0.60 6.09 -1.44
C THR A 149 0.92 5.96 -2.93
N PRO A 150 2.09 6.41 -3.43
CA PRO A 150 2.57 6.13 -4.78
C PRO A 150 2.65 4.63 -5.08
N CYS A 151 3.14 3.82 -4.14
CA CYS A 151 3.20 2.36 -4.30
C CYS A 151 1.80 1.76 -4.47
N PHE A 152 0.83 2.11 -3.61
CA PHE A 152 -0.54 1.62 -3.77
C PHE A 152 -1.17 2.07 -5.10
N SER A 153 -0.90 3.30 -5.56
CA SER A 153 -1.36 3.82 -6.86
C SER A 153 -0.73 3.06 -8.04
N GLN A 154 0.57 2.77 -7.95
CA GLN A 154 1.29 1.96 -8.94
C GLN A 154 0.74 0.54 -8.98
N GLY A 155 0.49 -0.07 -7.82
CA GLY A 155 -0.14 -1.38 -7.71
C GLY A 155 -1.52 -1.39 -8.39
N HIS A 156 -2.36 -0.40 -8.12
CA HIS A 156 -3.67 -0.26 -8.76
C HIS A 156 -3.57 -0.11 -10.28
N THR A 157 -2.66 0.74 -10.77
CA THR A 157 -2.46 0.96 -12.21
C THR A 157 -1.91 -0.28 -12.90
N ALA A 158 -0.92 -0.95 -12.29
CA ALA A 158 -0.35 -2.20 -12.78
C ALA A 158 -1.44 -3.26 -12.97
N MET A 159 -2.38 -3.39 -12.03
CA MET A 159 -3.52 -4.31 -12.18
C MET A 159 -4.48 -3.95 -13.32
N ALA A 160 -4.62 -2.67 -13.67
CA ALA A 160 -5.45 -2.23 -14.79
C ALA A 160 -4.78 -2.46 -16.15
N THR A 161 -3.44 -2.54 -16.22
CA THR A 161 -2.71 -2.67 -17.49
C THR A 161 -3.07 -3.93 -18.32
N PRO A 162 -3.24 -5.15 -17.76
CA PRO A 162 -3.64 -6.31 -18.56
C PRO A 162 -5.09 -6.18 -19.07
N GLN A 163 -5.97 -5.48 -18.35
CA GLN A 163 -7.34 -5.23 -18.78
C GLN A 163 -7.42 -4.23 -19.95
N GLU A 164 -6.54 -3.24 -20.00
CA GLU A 164 -6.40 -2.34 -21.17
C GLU A 164 -5.80 -3.08 -22.38
N PHE A 165 -4.85 -4.00 -22.16
CA PHE A 165 -4.32 -4.86 -23.22
C PHE A 165 -5.41 -5.72 -23.91
N LEU A 166 -6.42 -6.18 -23.17
CA LEU A 166 -7.60 -6.88 -23.71
C LEU A 166 -8.47 -6.02 -24.63
N LYS A 167 -8.45 -4.69 -24.47
CA LYS A 167 -9.16 -3.76 -25.37
C LYS A 167 -8.41 -3.55 -26.68
N CYS A 168 -7.10 -3.80 -26.68
CA CYS A 168 -6.31 -3.85 -27.91
C CYS A 168 -6.57 -5.18 -28.62
N SER A 169 -7.31 -5.14 -29.73
CA SER A 169 -7.75 -6.30 -30.53
C SER A 169 -6.63 -7.15 -31.17
N CYS A 170 -5.37 -7.00 -30.74
CA CYS A 170 -4.18 -7.47 -31.44
C CYS A 170 -3.23 -8.37 -30.61
N ALA A 171 -3.57 -8.72 -29.37
CA ALA A 171 -2.72 -9.59 -28.55
C ALA A 171 -3.18 -11.06 -28.54
N ASP A 172 -2.28 -11.97 -28.91
CA ASP A 172 -2.49 -13.42 -28.75
C ASP A 172 -2.70 -13.80 -27.27
N LYS A 173 -3.54 -14.81 -27.03
CA LYS A 173 -3.92 -15.25 -25.68
C LYS A 173 -2.70 -15.59 -24.81
N THR A 174 -1.68 -16.22 -25.38
CA THR A 174 -0.46 -16.61 -24.67
C THR A 174 0.30 -15.39 -24.15
N THR A 175 0.46 -14.38 -25.00
CA THR A 175 1.13 -13.11 -24.67
C THR A 175 0.36 -12.34 -23.60
N TYR A 176 -0.98 -12.35 -23.68
CA TYR A 176 -1.84 -11.80 -22.64
C TYR A 176 -1.62 -12.47 -21.28
N PHE A 177 -1.64 -13.81 -21.22
CA PHE A 177 -1.45 -14.55 -19.97
C PHE A 177 -0.07 -14.30 -19.34
N GLN A 178 0.98 -14.17 -20.15
CA GLN A 178 2.33 -13.84 -19.69
C GLN A 178 2.36 -12.42 -19.10
N CYS A 179 1.89 -11.42 -19.85
CA CYS A 179 1.82 -10.03 -19.40
C CYS A 179 0.99 -9.87 -18.11
N ALA A 180 -0.17 -10.54 -18.02
CA ALA A 180 -1.01 -10.52 -16.82
C ALA A 180 -0.35 -11.22 -15.61
N THR A 181 0.49 -12.21 -15.84
CA THR A 181 1.23 -12.91 -14.78
C THR A 181 2.38 -12.06 -14.26
N GLU A 182 3.16 -11.47 -15.16
CA GLU A 182 4.28 -10.58 -14.80
C GLU A 182 3.78 -9.32 -14.09
N SER A 183 2.71 -8.72 -14.60
CA SER A 183 2.07 -7.56 -13.97
C SER A 183 1.62 -7.88 -12.54
N ARG A 184 0.93 -9.01 -12.32
CA ARG A 184 0.52 -9.44 -10.97
C ARG A 184 1.70 -9.68 -10.03
N ARG A 185 2.81 -10.23 -10.51
CA ARG A 185 4.03 -10.39 -9.69
C ARG A 185 4.63 -9.05 -9.31
N ALA A 186 4.78 -8.14 -10.27
CA ALA A 186 5.26 -6.78 -10.00
C ALA A 186 4.34 -6.04 -9.02
N THR A 187 3.01 -6.24 -9.10
CA THR A 187 2.06 -5.69 -8.12
C THR A 187 2.29 -6.23 -6.72
N VAL A 188 2.61 -7.53 -6.55
CA VAL A 188 2.95 -8.10 -5.24
C VAL A 188 4.16 -7.39 -4.66
N ASP A 189 5.24 -7.23 -5.44
CA ASP A 189 6.47 -6.57 -4.98
C ASP A 189 6.20 -5.12 -4.53
N VAL A 190 5.36 -4.40 -5.28
CA VAL A 190 4.95 -3.03 -4.92
C VAL A 190 4.18 -2.98 -3.60
N PHE A 191 3.32 -3.96 -3.31
CA PHE A 191 2.63 -4.03 -2.01
C PHE A 191 3.57 -4.39 -0.86
N LEU A 192 4.56 -5.26 -1.10
CA LEU A 192 5.59 -5.58 -0.09
C LEU A 192 6.42 -4.35 0.27
N LYS A 193 6.81 -3.54 -0.73
CA LYS A 193 7.48 -2.24 -0.50
C LYS A 193 6.62 -1.26 0.28
N ALA A 194 5.35 -1.11 -0.11
CA ALA A 194 4.41 -0.24 0.60
C ALA A 194 4.27 -0.65 2.09
N ALA A 195 4.14 -1.97 2.34
CA ALA A 195 4.10 -2.51 3.69
C ALA A 195 5.40 -2.26 4.46
N GLY A 196 6.56 -2.40 3.80
CA GLY A 196 7.89 -2.14 4.36
C GLY A 196 8.08 -0.70 4.81
N TYR A 197 7.68 0.28 3.99
CA TYR A 197 7.73 1.69 4.36
C TYR A 197 6.85 2.00 5.58
N LEU A 198 5.62 1.47 5.62
CA LEU A 198 4.72 1.64 6.75
C LEU A 198 5.24 0.96 8.02
N ASP A 199 5.78 -0.25 7.90
CA ASP A 199 6.36 -0.99 9.02
C ASP A 199 7.61 -0.27 9.58
N CYS A 200 8.44 0.29 8.70
CA CYS A 200 9.57 1.13 9.09
C CYS A 200 9.13 2.40 9.85
N ALA A 201 8.07 3.07 9.39
CA ALA A 201 7.48 4.19 10.12
C ALA A 201 7.04 3.78 11.54
N ILE A 202 6.38 2.62 11.67
CA ILE A 202 5.87 2.10 12.94
C ILE A 202 7.01 1.69 13.89
N ARG A 203 8.04 1.01 13.38
CA ARG A 203 9.12 0.44 14.22
C ARG A 203 10.26 1.40 14.50
N HIS A 204 10.57 2.30 13.57
CA HIS A 204 11.79 3.11 13.64
C HIS A 204 11.55 4.61 13.75
N VAL A 205 10.38 5.10 13.32
CA VAL A 205 10.07 6.54 13.36
C VAL A 205 9.16 6.86 14.55
N LEU A 206 7.95 6.28 14.62
CA LEU A 206 7.00 6.54 15.70
C LEU A 206 7.61 6.41 17.12
N PRO A 207 8.42 5.38 17.45
CA PRO A 207 8.96 5.21 18.80
C PRO A 207 9.94 6.32 19.21
N LYS A 208 10.57 6.99 18.24
CA LYS A 208 11.49 8.11 18.51
C LYS A 208 10.75 9.43 18.72
N MET A 209 9.44 9.48 18.48
CA MET A 209 8.63 10.67 18.69
C MET A 209 8.14 10.77 20.15
N PRO A 210 8.11 11.96 20.77
CA PRO A 210 7.46 12.15 22.06
C PRO A 210 5.97 11.76 22.04
N LEU A 211 5.46 11.20 23.14
CA LEU A 211 4.09 10.70 23.23
C LEU A 211 3.05 11.81 23.03
N GLU A 212 3.35 13.02 23.49
CA GLU A 212 2.51 14.21 23.35
C GLU A 212 2.30 14.55 21.87
N LEU A 213 3.35 14.41 21.08
CA LEU A 213 3.33 14.70 19.65
C LEU A 213 2.64 13.58 18.86
N ARG A 214 2.79 12.31 19.29
CA ARG A 214 2.05 11.17 18.70
C ARG A 214 0.54 11.32 18.84
N ARG A 215 0.06 11.88 19.95
CA ARG A 215 -1.37 12.14 20.17
C ARG A 215 -1.93 13.28 19.31
N GLN A 216 -1.07 14.16 18.81
CA GLN A 216 -1.42 15.27 17.94
C GLN A 216 -1.32 14.91 16.45
N LEU A 217 -0.94 13.67 16.13
CA LEU A 217 -0.95 13.21 14.75
C LEU A 217 -2.38 13.18 14.20
N PRO A 218 -2.54 13.52 12.91
CA PRO A 218 -3.78 13.30 12.19
C PRO A 218 -4.19 11.83 12.22
N VAL A 219 -5.48 11.62 12.02
CA VAL A 219 -6.07 10.29 12.16
C VAL A 219 -5.43 9.24 11.24
N ASP A 220 -5.12 9.59 10.00
CA ASP A 220 -4.45 8.75 9.00
C ASP A 220 -3.02 8.35 9.40
N LEU A 221 -2.34 9.18 10.18
CA LEU A 221 -0.98 8.93 10.68
C LEU A 221 -0.93 8.20 12.03
N ALA A 222 -2.08 7.94 12.66
CA ALA A 222 -2.12 7.19 13.91
C ALA A 222 -1.55 5.78 13.72
N GLU A 223 -0.80 5.29 14.71
CA GLU A 223 -0.12 3.98 14.68
C GLU A 223 -1.02 2.83 14.24
N GLY A 224 -2.25 2.75 14.78
CA GLY A 224 -3.22 1.71 14.41
C GLY A 224 -3.63 1.78 12.93
N ASN A 225 -3.74 2.98 12.37
CA ASN A 225 -4.07 3.18 10.96
C ASN A 225 -2.90 2.86 10.03
N LEU A 226 -1.67 3.23 10.39
CA LEU A 226 -0.48 2.80 9.65
C LEU A 226 -0.34 1.28 9.64
N LYS A 227 -0.59 0.65 10.80
CA LYS A 227 -0.59 -0.82 10.92
C LYS A 227 -1.68 -1.45 10.05
N ALA A 228 -2.89 -0.89 10.06
CA ALA A 228 -3.99 -1.35 9.23
C ALA A 228 -3.68 -1.22 7.73
N LEU A 229 -3.03 -0.13 7.29
CA LEU A 229 -2.60 0.04 5.91
C LEU A 229 -1.49 -0.95 5.51
N SER A 230 -0.53 -1.21 6.39
CA SER A 230 0.54 -2.19 6.13
C SER A 230 -0.06 -3.59 5.95
N LEU A 231 -0.96 -3.99 6.85
CA LEU A 231 -1.70 -5.25 6.75
C LEU A 231 -2.62 -5.30 5.52
N GLN A 232 -3.21 -4.18 5.11
CA GLN A 232 -4.00 -4.09 3.88
C GLN A 232 -3.14 -4.39 2.65
N ALA A 233 -1.93 -3.82 2.57
CA ALA A 233 -0.99 -4.08 1.48
C ALA A 233 -0.64 -5.57 1.40
N LEU A 234 -0.29 -6.19 2.54
CA LEU A 234 0.00 -7.63 2.60
C LEU A 234 -1.22 -8.48 2.20
N GLY A 235 -2.41 -8.13 2.69
CA GLY A 235 -3.66 -8.81 2.32
C GLY A 235 -3.97 -8.73 0.82
N GLN A 236 -3.64 -7.61 0.18
CA GLN A 236 -3.75 -7.45 -1.29
C GLN A 236 -2.68 -8.23 -2.04
N GLY A 237 -1.45 -8.29 -1.51
CA GLY A 237 -0.39 -9.16 -2.03
C GLY A 237 -0.81 -10.64 -2.05
N VAL A 238 -1.44 -11.12 -0.97
CA VAL A 238 -1.98 -12.50 -0.91
C VAL A 238 -3.14 -12.70 -1.89
N ASP A 239 -4.04 -11.73 -2.05
CA ASP A 239 -5.13 -11.80 -3.05
C ASP A 239 -4.54 -11.99 -4.47
N MET A 240 -3.45 -11.28 -4.80
CA MET A 240 -2.74 -11.45 -6.07
C MET A 240 -2.10 -12.83 -6.21
N GLN A 241 -1.41 -13.31 -5.16
CA GLN A 241 -0.82 -14.65 -5.15
C GLN A 241 -1.88 -15.75 -5.28
N LEU A 242 -3.04 -15.58 -4.66
CA LEU A 242 -4.17 -16.48 -4.79
C LEU A 242 -4.71 -16.49 -6.22
N GLY A 243 -4.84 -15.33 -6.86
CA GLY A 243 -5.20 -15.22 -8.27
C GLY A 243 -4.23 -15.98 -9.18
N LEU A 244 -2.92 -15.81 -8.96
CA LEU A 244 -1.87 -16.54 -9.68
C LEU A 244 -1.95 -18.07 -9.44
N ALA A 245 -2.23 -18.49 -8.21
CA ALA A 245 -2.40 -19.89 -7.87
C ALA A 245 -3.68 -20.49 -8.49
N ILE A 246 -4.77 -19.73 -8.58
CA ILE A 246 -6.01 -20.17 -9.23
C ILE A 246 -5.75 -20.49 -10.70
N ASP A 247 -5.04 -19.61 -11.42
CA ASP A 247 -4.73 -19.75 -12.84
C ASP A 247 -3.67 -20.83 -13.14
N SER A 248 -2.87 -21.18 -12.13
CA SER A 248 -1.83 -22.20 -12.28
C SER A 248 -2.40 -23.63 -12.16
N PRO A 249 -2.21 -24.49 -13.19
CA PRO A 249 -2.56 -25.90 -13.09
C PRO A 249 -1.62 -26.67 -12.15
N LYS A 250 -0.43 -26.14 -11.86
CA LYS A 250 0.56 -26.74 -10.96
C LYS A 250 0.24 -26.49 -9.49
N ALA A 251 -0.54 -25.46 -9.17
CA ALA A 251 -0.90 -25.14 -7.80
C ALA A 251 -1.97 -26.11 -7.27
N THR A 252 -1.64 -26.83 -6.20
CA THR A 252 -2.57 -27.77 -5.56
C THR A 252 -3.71 -27.02 -4.86
N LEU A 253 -4.83 -27.68 -4.62
CA LEU A 253 -5.92 -27.09 -3.84
C LEU A 253 -5.50 -26.72 -2.41
N ALA A 254 -4.56 -27.46 -1.83
CA ALA A 254 -4.00 -27.13 -0.52
C ALA A 254 -3.28 -25.77 -0.53
N VAL A 255 -2.50 -25.47 -1.58
CA VAL A 255 -1.84 -24.16 -1.75
C VAL A 255 -2.89 -23.04 -1.89
N LYS A 256 -3.90 -23.24 -2.75
CA LYS A 256 -4.98 -22.25 -2.95
C LYS A 256 -5.74 -22.00 -1.63
N ARG A 257 -6.08 -23.06 -0.89
CA ARG A 257 -6.74 -22.95 0.41
C ARG A 257 -5.88 -22.21 1.43
N ARG A 258 -4.58 -22.52 1.51
CA ARG A 258 -3.66 -21.82 2.42
C ARG A 258 -3.70 -20.32 2.15
N LEU A 259 -3.46 -19.89 0.91
CA LEU A 259 -3.49 -18.48 0.52
C LEU A 259 -4.83 -17.80 0.84
N ALA A 260 -5.96 -18.48 0.59
CA ALA A 260 -7.26 -17.93 0.95
C ALA A 260 -7.45 -17.78 2.47
N CYS A 261 -6.94 -18.71 3.28
CA CYS A 261 -6.92 -18.59 4.73
C CYS A 261 -6.00 -17.45 5.20
N GLU A 262 -4.82 -17.28 4.58
CA GLU A 262 -3.92 -16.17 4.93
C GLU A 262 -4.58 -14.82 4.64
N MET A 263 -5.24 -14.70 3.48
CA MET A 263 -5.99 -13.50 3.11
C MET A 263 -7.05 -13.15 4.18
N VAL A 264 -7.82 -14.12 4.66
CA VAL A 264 -8.80 -13.90 5.74
C VAL A 264 -8.12 -13.38 7.01
N LYS A 265 -7.00 -13.97 7.42
CA LYS A 265 -6.25 -13.53 8.60
C LYS A 265 -5.77 -12.08 8.46
N TYR A 266 -5.24 -11.67 7.30
CA TYR A 266 -4.84 -10.27 7.09
C TYR A 266 -6.03 -9.32 7.25
N TRP A 267 -7.15 -9.58 6.59
CA TRP A 267 -8.32 -8.70 6.68
C TRP A 267 -8.90 -8.62 8.10
N GLN A 268 -8.84 -9.72 8.86
CA GLN A 268 -9.19 -9.71 10.28
C GLN A 268 -8.24 -8.80 11.08
N GLN A 269 -6.93 -8.93 10.90
CA GLN A 269 -5.94 -8.10 11.61
C GLN A 269 -6.04 -6.62 11.20
N VAL A 270 -6.39 -6.32 9.95
CA VAL A 270 -6.68 -4.95 9.50
C VAL A 270 -7.85 -4.38 10.30
N GLN A 271 -8.94 -5.14 10.42
CA GLN A 271 -10.13 -4.71 11.17
C GLN A 271 -9.83 -4.46 12.65
N GLU A 272 -9.02 -5.32 13.28
CA GLU A 272 -8.60 -5.19 14.68
C GLU A 272 -7.63 -4.01 14.91
N SER A 273 -6.89 -3.60 13.87
CA SER A 273 -5.90 -2.51 13.98
C SER A 273 -6.51 -1.12 13.79
N ILE A 274 -7.68 -1.00 13.14
CA ILE A 274 -8.33 0.29 12.92
C ILE A 274 -8.89 0.81 14.27
N PRO A 275 -8.42 1.96 14.80
CA PRO A 275 -8.88 2.49 16.07
C PRO A 275 -10.36 2.83 16.06
N GLU A 276 -11.03 2.63 17.19
CA GLU A 276 -12.43 3.01 17.43
C GLU A 276 -12.56 4.53 17.57
N LEU A 277 -12.63 5.22 16.44
CA LEU A 277 -12.79 6.67 16.40
C LEU A 277 -14.27 7.08 16.44
N PRO A 278 -14.62 8.19 17.12
CA PRO A 278 -15.94 8.79 17.02
C PRO A 278 -16.24 9.14 15.56
N VAL A 279 -17.51 8.95 15.17
CA VAL A 279 -17.99 8.99 13.78
C VAL A 279 -17.90 10.42 13.21
N SER A 280 -16.71 10.90 12.90
CA SER A 280 -16.54 12.03 11.99
C SER A 280 -16.44 11.51 10.55
N ASP A 281 -16.98 12.26 9.60
CA ASP A 281 -17.00 11.92 8.17
C ASP A 281 -15.63 12.12 7.51
N GLY A 282 -14.60 11.44 8.03
CA GLY A 282 -13.22 11.53 7.56
C GLY A 282 -12.68 10.23 6.95
N TRP A 283 -11.39 10.27 6.61
CA TRP A 283 -10.60 9.18 6.03
C TRP A 283 -10.79 7.81 6.73
N GLY A 284 -10.74 7.78 8.07
CA GLY A 284 -10.81 6.54 8.85
C GLY A 284 -12.12 5.77 8.66
N LYS A 285 -13.23 6.48 8.45
CA LYS A 285 -14.54 5.88 8.16
C LYS A 285 -14.56 5.23 6.77
N LYS A 286 -13.94 5.86 5.76
CA LYS A 286 -13.84 5.31 4.40
C LYS A 286 -13.01 4.02 4.38
N HIS A 287 -11.85 4.03 5.04
CA HIS A 287 -11.00 2.85 5.16
C HIS A 287 -11.75 1.68 5.84
N ARG A 288 -12.45 1.96 6.95
CA ARG A 288 -13.27 0.95 7.64
C ARG A 288 -14.37 0.37 6.75
N LEU A 289 -15.05 1.21 5.97
CA LEU A 289 -16.08 0.75 5.01
C LEU A 289 -15.48 -0.13 3.91
N PHE A 290 -14.30 0.22 3.39
CA PHE A 290 -13.59 -0.59 2.41
C PHE A 290 -13.24 -1.98 2.98
N VAL A 291 -12.67 -2.04 4.19
CA VAL A 291 -12.32 -3.30 4.86
C VAL A 291 -13.55 -4.16 5.11
N LYS A 292 -14.65 -3.54 5.56
CA LYS A 292 -15.94 -4.24 5.75
C LYS A 292 -16.50 -4.80 4.44
N TRP A 293 -16.31 -4.11 3.32
CA TRP A 293 -16.72 -4.59 2.00
C TRP A 293 -15.82 -5.71 1.46
N LYS A 294 -14.50 -5.63 1.70
CA LYS A 294 -13.52 -6.58 1.16
C LYS A 294 -13.48 -7.91 1.93
N SER A 295 -13.68 -7.87 3.26
CA SER A 295 -13.57 -9.05 4.13
C SER A 295 -14.48 -10.23 3.71
N PRO A 296 -15.78 -10.04 3.41
CA PRO A 296 -16.66 -11.14 2.99
C PRO A 296 -16.18 -11.91 1.75
N ASN A 297 -15.51 -11.24 0.81
CA ASN A 297 -14.97 -11.89 -0.40
C ASN A 297 -13.84 -12.86 -0.04
N ALA A 298 -13.00 -12.49 0.93
CA ALA A 298 -11.95 -13.36 1.42
C ALA A 298 -12.53 -14.61 2.12
N PHE A 299 -13.51 -14.41 3.00
CA PHE A 299 -14.20 -15.52 3.68
C PHE A 299 -14.91 -16.45 2.70
N GLY A 300 -15.62 -15.90 1.70
CA GLY A 300 -16.31 -16.69 0.68
C GLY A 300 -15.35 -17.55 -0.13
N THR A 301 -14.20 -16.99 -0.52
CA THR A 301 -13.17 -17.72 -1.27
C THR A 301 -12.53 -18.84 -0.44
N ALA A 302 -12.20 -18.55 0.82
CA ALA A 302 -11.67 -19.55 1.74
C ALA A 302 -12.67 -20.70 1.97
N LYS A 303 -13.94 -20.38 2.20
CA LYS A 303 -15.01 -21.38 2.36
C LYS A 303 -15.20 -22.23 1.10
N TYR A 304 -15.21 -21.62 -0.07
CA TYR A 304 -15.33 -22.34 -1.34
C TYR A 304 -14.19 -23.36 -1.54
N LEU A 305 -12.94 -22.96 -1.27
CA LEU A 305 -11.78 -23.83 -1.39
C LEU A 305 -11.76 -24.90 -0.30
N PHE A 306 -12.20 -24.58 0.91
CA PHE A 306 -12.40 -25.54 1.99
C PHE A 306 -13.40 -26.61 1.57
N ASP A 307 -14.58 -26.26 1.06
CA ASP A 307 -15.61 -27.22 0.67
C ASP A 307 -15.22 -28.05 -0.57
N LYS A 308 -14.30 -27.56 -1.40
CA LYS A 308 -13.82 -28.28 -2.58
C LYS A 308 -12.86 -29.41 -2.25
N ILE A 309 -12.02 -29.27 -1.23
CA ILE A 309 -11.00 -30.28 -0.90
C ILE A 309 -11.63 -31.63 -0.48
N PRO A 310 -12.62 -31.67 0.43
CA PRO A 310 -13.34 -32.90 0.76
C PRO A 310 -14.11 -33.47 -0.43
N ARG A 311 -14.60 -32.63 -1.36
CA ARG A 311 -15.32 -33.10 -2.55
C ARG A 311 -14.38 -33.73 -3.58
N ASP A 312 -13.19 -33.17 -3.77
CA ASP A 312 -12.17 -33.74 -4.65
C ASP A 312 -11.47 -34.96 -4.02
N ALA A 313 -11.34 -34.99 -2.69
CA ALA A 313 -10.91 -36.18 -1.97
C ALA A 313 -11.98 -37.27 -2.02
N SER A 314 -13.26 -36.94 -1.79
CA SER A 314 -14.39 -37.87 -1.84
C SER A 314 -14.67 -38.36 -3.26
N SER A 315 -14.45 -37.57 -4.32
CA SER A 315 -14.57 -38.05 -5.71
C SER A 315 -13.42 -38.97 -6.10
N LYS A 316 -12.20 -38.74 -5.59
CA LYS A 316 -11.07 -39.67 -5.72
C LYS A 316 -11.22 -40.93 -4.87
N VAL A 317 -11.87 -40.83 -3.71
CA VAL A 317 -12.20 -41.96 -2.82
C VAL A 317 -13.40 -42.75 -3.34
N ARG A 318 -14.40 -42.13 -3.97
CA ARG A 318 -15.52 -42.82 -4.65
C ARG A 318 -15.08 -43.66 -5.85
N ILE A 319 -13.91 -43.38 -6.43
CA ILE A 319 -13.28 -44.25 -7.42
C ILE A 319 -12.63 -45.49 -6.77
N LYS A 320 -12.42 -45.49 -5.44
CA LYS A 320 -11.74 -46.57 -4.70
C LYS A 320 -12.55 -47.23 -3.57
N GLN A 321 -13.69 -46.69 -3.16
CA GLN A 321 -14.44 -47.21 -2.03
C GLN A 321 -15.91 -46.77 -2.10
N ASP A 322 -16.72 -47.62 -2.73
CA ASP A 322 -17.96 -48.02 -2.08
C ASP A 322 -17.62 -48.51 -0.66
N LEU A 323 -18.53 -48.27 0.28
CA LEU A 323 -18.49 -48.64 1.70
C LEU A 323 -18.10 -47.50 2.67
N TYR A 324 -19.13 -47.08 3.41
CA TYR A 324 -19.19 -46.32 4.65
C TYR A 324 -19.64 -44.85 4.61
N THR A 325 -20.57 -44.62 5.53
CA THR A 325 -21.67 -43.66 5.57
C THR A 325 -21.23 -42.28 6.03
N GLN A 326 -21.83 -41.23 5.44
CA GLN A 326 -21.46 -39.83 5.70
C GLN A 326 -22.52 -39.18 6.63
N GLU A 327 -22.17 -38.94 7.89
CA GLU A 327 -22.93 -38.02 8.75
C GLU A 327 -22.61 -36.57 8.37
N LYS A 328 -23.66 -35.79 8.10
CA LYS A 328 -23.59 -34.34 7.88
C LYS A 328 -23.71 -33.63 9.22
N VAL A 329 -22.63 -32.99 9.67
CA VAL A 329 -22.68 -31.98 10.73
C VAL A 329 -22.54 -30.60 10.07
N ILE A 330 -23.63 -29.82 10.09
CA ILE A 330 -23.61 -28.40 9.77
C ILE A 330 -23.16 -27.68 11.05
N GLY A 331 -21.86 -27.44 11.17
CA GLY A 331 -21.26 -26.67 12.25
C GLY A 331 -20.79 -25.29 11.78
N ALA A 332 -20.63 -24.37 12.72
CA ALA A 332 -19.91 -23.11 12.52
C ALA A 332 -18.55 -23.39 11.82
N PRO A 333 -18.08 -22.47 10.94
CA PRO A 333 -16.84 -22.69 10.22
C PRO A 333 -15.72 -23.03 11.22
N PRO A 334 -14.96 -24.12 11.00
CA PRO A 334 -13.92 -24.51 11.92
C PRO A 334 -12.91 -23.37 12.06
N PRO A 335 -12.32 -23.18 13.25
CA PRO A 335 -11.32 -22.16 13.48
C PRO A 335 -10.21 -22.31 12.42
N LEU A 336 -9.76 -21.17 11.88
CA LEU A 336 -8.66 -21.18 10.92
C LEU A 336 -7.46 -21.88 11.59
N PRO A 337 -6.74 -22.76 10.87
CA PRO A 337 -5.56 -23.38 11.43
C PRO A 337 -4.59 -22.28 11.88
N ASP A 338 -3.92 -22.50 13.02
CA ASP A 338 -2.86 -21.59 13.42
C ASP A 338 -1.65 -21.82 12.51
N PHE A 339 -1.17 -20.75 11.88
CA PHE A 339 -0.10 -20.79 10.89
C PHE A 339 0.50 -19.39 10.73
N ALA A 340 1.81 -19.32 10.55
CA ALA A 340 2.51 -18.10 10.23
C ALA A 340 2.09 -17.57 8.85
N LEU A 341 1.81 -16.27 8.80
CA LEU A 341 1.53 -15.56 7.57
C LEU A 341 2.78 -15.55 6.68
N ALA A 342 2.62 -15.88 5.38
CA ALA A 342 3.76 -16.07 4.50
C ALA A 342 4.36 -14.75 3.98
N LEU A 343 3.54 -13.70 3.84
CA LEU A 343 4.02 -12.38 3.44
C LEU A 343 4.37 -11.53 4.66
N THR A 344 5.61 -11.07 4.70
CA THR A 344 6.05 -10.04 5.63
C THR A 344 6.29 -8.74 4.86
N PRO A 345 6.25 -7.59 5.53
CA PRO A 345 6.76 -6.35 4.95
C PRO A 345 8.16 -6.58 4.37
N GLU A 346 8.48 -5.92 3.25
CA GLU A 346 9.86 -5.89 2.76
C GLU A 346 10.73 -5.15 3.78
N ASP A 347 11.89 -5.72 4.09
CA ASP A 347 12.82 -5.09 5.03
C ASP A 347 13.26 -3.73 4.45
N TYR A 348 12.94 -2.66 5.16
CA TYR A 348 13.30 -1.31 4.75
C TYR A 348 14.01 -0.57 5.89
N ASP A 349 15.32 -0.40 5.70
CA ASP A 349 16.16 0.40 6.58
C ASP A 349 16.19 1.86 6.12
N LEU A 350 16.22 2.78 7.08
CA LEU A 350 16.43 4.19 6.79
C LEU A 350 17.80 4.39 6.12
N PRO A 351 17.89 5.19 5.04
CA PRO A 351 19.14 5.40 4.35
C PRO A 351 20.15 6.12 5.26
N PRO A 352 21.46 5.96 5.00
CA PRO A 352 22.48 6.72 5.72
C PRO A 352 22.30 8.23 5.48
N LEU A 353 22.90 9.02 6.36
CA LEU A 353 22.91 10.48 6.23
C LEU A 353 23.61 10.90 4.95
N ASP A 354 23.14 12.01 4.37
CA ASP A 354 23.80 12.60 3.21
C ASP A 354 25.28 12.94 3.55
N PRO A 355 26.25 12.59 2.69
CA PRO A 355 27.67 12.85 2.95
C PRO A 355 28.01 14.31 3.24
N LEU A 356 27.16 15.27 2.86
CA LEU A 356 27.33 16.67 3.19
C LEU A 356 27.29 16.96 4.69
N TRP A 357 26.63 16.12 5.49
CA TRP A 357 26.61 16.26 6.96
C TRP A 357 27.97 15.95 7.59
N ASN A 358 28.79 15.09 6.98
CA ASN A 358 30.10 14.71 7.52
C ASN A 358 31.21 15.74 7.24
N LYS A 359 30.93 16.77 6.42
CA LYS A 359 31.91 17.82 6.08
C LYS A 359 31.95 18.95 7.12
N GLU A 360 31.06 18.93 8.11
CA GLU A 360 31.01 19.93 9.19
C GLU A 360 32.07 19.68 10.28
N ASP A 361 32.56 18.45 10.44
CA ASP A 361 33.53 18.09 11.50
C ASP A 361 34.99 18.54 11.23
N THR A 362 35.28 19.12 10.06
CA THR A 362 36.65 19.53 9.67
C THR A 362 37.00 20.99 9.93
N HIS A 363 36.17 21.76 10.64
CA HIS A 363 36.50 23.14 11.03
C HIS A 363 36.34 23.35 12.55
N HIS A 364 37.32 22.84 13.30
CA HIS A 364 37.64 23.31 14.64
C HIS A 364 39.05 23.90 14.67
#